data_AF-A0A3M1K9D0-F1
#
_entry.id   AF-A0A3M1K9D0-F1
#
_cell.length_a   1.000
_cell.length_b   1.000
_cell.length_c   1.000
_cell.angle_alpha   90.00
_cell.angle_beta   90.00
_cell.angle_gamma   90.00
#
_symmetry.space_group_name_H-M   'P 1'
#
loop_
_entity.id
_entity.type
_entity.pdbx_description
1 polymer ?
#
loop_
_entity_poly.entity_id
_entity_poly.type
_entity_poly.pdbx_seq_one_letter_code
_entity_poly.pdbx_strand_id
1 'polypeptide(L)'
;MSEPLLQGPERAPAAGDAPDSLVVFLHGYGSNGEDLIALAEPLAQILPRTHFLSPNAIEPCPGAPNGYQWFPLATLARSERDTGVVRAAPVLDRWLDRQLARFSLPASRLALVGFSQGTMMALHVGLRRVAPVAGILGFSGALARISHLMDELRARPPVQLVHGDQDPVVPAWMMFEAVGALEAMKVPVDWHVSRNTQHSIAPDGLQVGADFLKRVLA
;
A
#
# COMPACT_ATOMS: atom_id res chain seq x y z
N MET A 1 -27.66 3.76 -3.79
CA MET A 1 -26.99 2.72 -3.00
C MET A 1 -25.92 3.41 -2.18
N SER A 2 -25.87 3.18 -0.87
CA SER A 2 -24.79 3.70 -0.01
C SER A 2 -23.46 3.11 -0.49
N GLU A 3 -22.46 3.97 -0.60
CA GLU A 3 -21.12 3.57 -1.03
C GLU A 3 -20.50 2.59 0.01
N PRO A 4 -19.79 1.54 -0.41
CA PRO A 4 -19.15 0.62 0.53
C PRO A 4 -18.15 1.37 1.42
N LEU A 5 -18.41 1.35 2.73
CA LEU A 5 -17.47 1.84 3.74
C LEU A 5 -16.43 0.75 3.97
N LEU A 6 -15.16 0.99 3.61
CA LEU A 6 -14.10 0.06 3.97
C LEU A 6 -13.99 -0.01 5.50
N GLN A 7 -13.99 -1.22 6.03
CA GLN A 7 -13.90 -1.53 7.46
C GLN A 7 -12.78 -2.52 7.67
N GLY A 8 -12.16 -2.50 8.84
CA GLY A 8 -11.10 -3.41 9.21
C GLY A 8 -10.50 -3.02 10.56
N PRO A 9 -9.53 -3.79 11.05
CA PRO A 9 -8.88 -3.50 12.32
C PRO A 9 -8.09 -2.20 12.27
N GLU A 10 -7.97 -1.61 13.44
CA GLU A 10 -7.15 -0.43 13.69
C GLU A 10 -6.35 -0.61 14.98
N ARG A 11 -5.19 0.05 15.06
CA ARG A 11 -4.36 0.09 16.26
C ARG A 11 -4.08 1.54 16.61
N ALA A 12 -4.53 1.94 17.80
CA ALA A 12 -4.26 3.24 18.36
C ALA A 12 -2.74 3.47 18.58
N PRO A 13 -2.28 4.73 18.64
CA PRO A 13 -0.90 5.04 19.00
C PRO A 13 -0.47 4.35 20.28
N ALA A 14 0.80 3.93 20.33
CA ALA A 14 1.41 3.40 21.55
C ALA A 14 1.73 4.51 22.58
N ALA A 15 1.80 5.77 22.15
CA ALA A 15 2.03 6.92 23.01
C ALA A 15 1.24 8.16 22.54
N GLY A 16 0.78 8.95 23.52
CA GLY A 16 0.00 10.16 23.30
C GLY A 16 -1.49 9.90 23.08
N ASP A 17 -2.30 10.94 23.32
CA ASP A 17 -3.77 10.82 23.24
C ASP A 17 -4.31 11.00 21.82
N ALA A 18 -3.55 11.64 20.93
CA ALA A 18 -3.92 11.88 19.54
C ALA A 18 -2.76 11.54 18.59
N PRO A 19 -3.04 10.87 17.44
CA PRO A 19 -1.99 10.53 16.49
C PRO A 19 -1.45 11.76 15.77
N ASP A 20 -0.15 11.75 15.47
CA ASP A 20 0.49 12.74 14.59
C ASP A 20 0.69 12.23 13.15
N SER A 21 0.51 10.92 12.93
CA SER A 21 0.54 10.29 11.62
C SER A 21 -0.35 9.06 11.51
N LEU A 22 -0.68 8.71 10.26
CA LEU A 22 -1.40 7.50 9.88
C LEU A 22 -0.54 6.59 9.01
N VAL A 23 -0.60 5.30 9.29
CA VAL A 23 -0.17 4.25 8.37
C VAL A 23 -1.39 3.44 7.98
N VAL A 24 -1.65 3.35 6.68
CA VAL A 24 -2.73 2.52 6.13
C VAL A 24 -2.12 1.31 5.43
N PHE A 25 -2.41 0.13 5.98
CA PHE A 25 -2.07 -1.17 5.41
C PHE A 25 -3.10 -1.58 4.35
N LEU A 26 -2.64 -2.04 3.19
CA LEU A 26 -3.47 -2.55 2.11
C LEU A 26 -3.06 -4.00 1.83
N HIS A 27 -3.94 -4.94 2.17
CA HIS A 27 -3.68 -6.37 2.07
C HIS A 27 -3.68 -6.89 0.61
N GLY A 28 -3.12 -8.08 0.43
CA GLY A 28 -3.09 -8.78 -0.86
C GLY A 28 -4.39 -9.51 -1.21
N TYR A 29 -4.47 -10.02 -2.44
CA TYR A 29 -5.62 -10.78 -2.94
C TYR A 29 -5.90 -12.01 -2.07
N GLY A 30 -7.15 -12.18 -1.61
CA GLY A 30 -7.58 -13.32 -0.80
C GLY A 30 -7.20 -13.25 0.69
N SER A 31 -6.48 -12.21 1.11
CA SER A 31 -6.19 -11.91 2.51
C SER A 31 -7.21 -10.90 3.06
N ASN A 32 -6.96 -10.33 4.23
CA ASN A 32 -7.85 -9.37 4.88
C ASN A 32 -7.04 -8.38 5.75
N GLY A 33 -7.74 -7.43 6.36
CA GLY A 33 -7.16 -6.42 7.22
C GLY A 33 -6.53 -6.98 8.50
N GLU A 34 -7.10 -8.04 9.07
CA GLU A 34 -6.62 -8.73 10.28
C GLU A 34 -5.25 -9.37 10.08
N ASP A 35 -4.97 -9.91 8.91
CA ASP A 35 -3.65 -10.48 8.61
C ASP A 35 -2.57 -9.38 8.61
N LEU A 36 -2.83 -8.26 7.94
CA LEU A 36 -1.80 -7.25 7.69
C LEU A 36 -1.62 -6.26 8.85
N ILE A 37 -2.62 -6.07 9.71
CA ILE A 37 -2.49 -5.22 10.90
C ILE A 37 -1.46 -5.76 11.90
N ALA A 38 -1.10 -7.04 11.82
CA ALA A 38 -0.03 -7.63 12.64
C ALA A 38 1.32 -6.90 12.49
N LEU A 39 1.59 -6.28 11.33
CA LEU A 39 2.78 -5.45 11.12
C LEU A 39 2.82 -4.20 12.01
N ALA A 40 1.66 -3.75 12.51
CA ALA A 40 1.57 -2.58 13.39
C ALA A 40 2.31 -2.81 14.73
N GLU A 41 2.44 -4.05 15.20
CA GLU A 41 3.08 -4.33 16.49
C GLU A 41 4.57 -3.94 16.53
N PRO A 42 5.44 -4.45 15.64
CA PRO A 42 6.83 -4.01 15.60
C PRO A 42 6.96 -2.54 15.17
N LEU A 43 6.09 -2.04 14.29
CA LEU A 43 6.16 -0.66 13.80
C LEU A 43 5.77 0.38 14.85
N ALA A 44 4.86 0.07 15.77
CA ALA A 44 4.45 0.98 16.83
C ALA A 44 5.59 1.30 17.82
N GLN A 45 6.62 0.45 17.91
CA GLN A 45 7.80 0.75 18.73
C GLN A 45 8.67 1.86 18.10
N ILE A 46 8.63 1.97 16.78
CA ILE A 46 9.43 2.93 15.99
C ILE A 46 8.62 4.21 15.73
N LEU A 47 7.30 4.06 15.60
CA LEU A 47 6.34 5.11 15.30
C LEU A 47 5.28 5.21 16.42
N PRO A 48 5.67 5.56 17.66
CA PRO A 48 4.80 5.43 18.83
C PRO A 48 3.55 6.32 18.79
N ARG A 49 3.59 7.41 18.02
CA ARG A 49 2.48 8.36 17.87
C ARG A 49 1.63 8.11 16.60
N THR A 50 1.90 7.04 15.86
CA THR A 50 1.15 6.69 14.64
C THR A 50 -0.08 5.86 14.96
N HIS A 51 -1.20 6.17 14.31
CA HIS A 51 -2.37 5.29 14.27
C HIS A 51 -2.29 4.41 13.02
N PHE A 52 -2.53 3.10 13.20
CA PHE A 52 -2.47 2.13 12.11
C PHE A 52 -3.86 1.66 11.72
N LEU A 53 -4.13 1.59 10.42
CA LEU A 53 -5.42 1.15 9.87
C LEU A 53 -5.17 0.05 8.85
N SER A 54 -5.99 -0.99 8.83
CA SER A 54 -5.90 -2.07 7.85
C SER A 54 -7.29 -2.44 7.34
N PRO A 55 -7.87 -1.68 6.38
CA PRO A 55 -9.19 -1.99 5.85
C PRO A 55 -9.20 -3.31 5.08
N ASN A 56 -10.31 -4.05 5.18
CA ASN A 56 -10.68 -5.06 4.20
C ASN A 56 -10.97 -4.40 2.85
N ALA A 57 -10.60 -5.09 1.78
CA ALA A 57 -10.88 -4.67 0.42
C ALA A 57 -12.37 -4.76 0.05
N ILE A 58 -12.72 -4.28 -1.15
CA ILE A 58 -14.09 -3.89 -1.53
C ILE A 58 -15.06 -5.08 -1.64
N GLU A 59 -14.55 -6.25 -2.03
CA GLU A 59 -15.38 -7.44 -2.30
C GLU A 59 -14.77 -8.70 -1.68
N PRO A 60 -15.60 -9.67 -1.22
CA PRO A 60 -15.11 -10.98 -0.82
C PRO A 60 -14.38 -11.67 -1.97
N CYS A 61 -13.30 -12.37 -1.67
CA CYS A 61 -12.49 -13.09 -2.66
C CYS A 61 -13.04 -14.51 -2.87
N PRO A 62 -13.45 -14.88 -4.10
CA PRO A 62 -13.88 -16.25 -4.40
C PRO A 62 -12.79 -17.26 -4.06
N GLY A 63 -13.16 -18.33 -3.35
CA GLY A 63 -12.23 -19.40 -2.97
C GLY A 63 -11.32 -19.10 -1.77
N ALA A 64 -11.42 -17.91 -1.15
CA ALA A 64 -10.69 -17.55 0.06
C ALA A 64 -11.68 -17.25 1.20
N PRO A 65 -11.98 -18.20 2.10
CA PRO A 65 -12.85 -17.96 3.25
C PRO A 65 -12.33 -16.79 4.10
N ASN A 66 -13.19 -15.81 4.41
CA ASN A 66 -12.84 -14.55 5.09
C ASN A 66 -11.78 -13.69 4.36
N GLY A 67 -11.48 -14.01 3.10
CA GLY A 67 -10.58 -13.25 2.25
C GLY A 67 -11.34 -12.20 1.44
N TYR A 68 -10.65 -11.11 1.13
CA TYR A 68 -11.14 -9.99 0.33
C TYR A 68 -10.19 -9.71 -0.82
N GLN A 69 -10.70 -9.00 -1.83
CA GLN A 69 -9.92 -8.52 -2.96
C GLN A 69 -10.31 -7.07 -3.29
N TRP A 70 -9.33 -6.28 -3.73
CA TRP A 70 -9.57 -4.92 -4.22
C TRP A 70 -10.26 -4.95 -5.59
N PHE A 71 -9.86 -5.94 -6.38
CA PHE A 71 -10.42 -6.25 -7.69
C PHE A 71 -10.19 -7.73 -8.04
N PRO A 72 -10.96 -8.34 -8.95
CA PRO A 72 -10.78 -9.72 -9.34
C PRO A 72 -9.51 -9.87 -10.17
N LEU A 73 -8.80 -10.97 -9.95
CA LEU A 73 -7.64 -11.37 -10.72
C LEU A 73 -7.78 -12.85 -11.04
N ALA A 74 -7.71 -13.20 -12.33
CA ALA A 74 -7.67 -14.59 -12.76
C ALA A 74 -6.24 -15.01 -13.11
N THR A 75 -5.44 -14.10 -13.69
CA THR A 75 -4.14 -14.46 -14.29
C THR A 75 -3.00 -13.46 -14.05
N LEU A 76 -3.23 -12.39 -13.29
CA LEU A 76 -2.32 -11.22 -13.17
C LEU A 76 -2.03 -10.49 -14.49
N ALA A 77 -2.81 -10.76 -15.54
CA ALA A 77 -2.69 -10.08 -16.82
C ALA A 77 -2.72 -8.55 -16.65
N ARG A 78 -1.92 -7.84 -17.47
CA ARG A 78 -1.82 -6.37 -17.44
C ARG A 78 -3.21 -5.72 -17.55
N SER A 79 -4.07 -6.20 -18.44
CA SER A 79 -5.43 -5.69 -18.63
C SER A 79 -6.30 -5.82 -17.38
N GLU A 80 -6.20 -6.94 -16.66
CA GLU A 80 -6.92 -7.16 -15.40
C GLU A 80 -6.43 -6.21 -14.31
N ARG A 81 -5.10 -6.09 -14.16
CA ARG A 81 -4.49 -5.17 -13.18
C ARG A 81 -4.88 -3.72 -13.45
N ASP A 82 -4.75 -3.27 -14.69
CA ASP A 82 -5.02 -1.88 -15.09
C ASP A 82 -6.49 -1.51 -14.91
N THR A 83 -7.41 -2.40 -15.30
CA THR A 83 -8.86 -2.19 -15.11
C THR A 83 -9.23 -2.24 -13.64
N GLY A 84 -8.66 -3.20 -12.90
CA GLY A 84 -8.95 -3.44 -11.50
C GLY A 84 -8.58 -2.26 -10.61
N VAL A 85 -7.37 -1.72 -10.73
CA VAL A 85 -6.94 -0.56 -9.94
C VAL A 85 -7.81 0.66 -10.20
N VAL A 86 -8.19 0.92 -11.47
CA VAL A 86 -9.05 2.06 -11.83
C VAL A 86 -10.43 1.93 -11.20
N ARG A 87 -10.98 0.71 -11.16
CA ARG A 87 -12.28 0.44 -10.55
C ARG A 87 -12.25 0.61 -9.03
N ALA A 88 -11.19 0.15 -8.38
CA ALA A 88 -11.08 0.13 -6.92
C ALA A 88 -10.62 1.47 -6.32
N ALA A 89 -9.83 2.25 -7.07
CA ALA A 89 -9.17 3.46 -6.58
C ALA A 89 -10.12 4.51 -5.99
N PRO A 90 -11.28 4.84 -6.59
CA PRO A 90 -12.15 5.89 -6.05
C PRO A 90 -12.69 5.58 -4.65
N VAL A 91 -12.91 4.29 -4.33
CA VAL A 91 -13.40 3.86 -3.00
C VAL A 91 -12.30 4.05 -1.96
N LEU A 92 -11.07 3.60 -2.27
CA LEU A 92 -9.93 3.77 -1.38
C LEU A 92 -9.59 5.25 -1.19
N ASP A 93 -9.55 6.03 -2.27
CA ASP A 93 -9.19 7.46 -2.23
C ASP A 93 -10.13 8.28 -1.32
N ARG A 94 -11.45 8.13 -1.50
CA ARG A 94 -12.45 8.77 -0.63
C ARG A 94 -12.40 8.25 0.81
N TRP A 95 -12.09 6.97 0.99
CA TRP A 95 -11.92 6.43 2.34
C TRP A 95 -10.70 7.04 3.04
N LEU A 96 -9.56 7.20 2.36
CA LEU A 96 -8.38 7.87 2.91
C LEU A 96 -8.68 9.31 3.32
N ASP A 97 -9.44 10.06 2.52
CA ASP A 97 -9.86 11.44 2.87
C ASP A 97 -10.69 11.48 4.15
N ARG A 98 -11.61 10.52 4.33
CA ARG A 98 -12.39 10.40 5.57
C ARG A 98 -11.51 10.06 6.77
N GLN A 99 -10.49 9.21 6.61
CA GLN A 99 -9.57 8.88 7.71
C GLN A 99 -8.71 10.07 8.10
N LEU A 100 -8.16 10.79 7.12
CA LEU A 100 -7.41 12.03 7.35
C LEU A 100 -8.27 13.06 8.08
N ALA A 101 -9.52 13.24 7.68
CA ALA A 101 -10.46 14.13 8.36
C ALA A 101 -10.79 13.64 9.79
N ARG A 102 -11.02 12.33 9.98
CA ARG A 102 -11.31 11.71 11.30
C ARG A 102 -10.23 12.02 12.32
N PHE A 103 -8.96 12.00 11.90
CA PHE A 103 -7.82 12.26 12.78
C PHE A 103 -7.29 13.71 12.69
N SER A 104 -7.92 14.57 11.90
CA SER A 104 -7.45 15.95 11.65
C SER A 104 -6.00 16.03 11.16
N LEU A 105 -5.59 15.11 10.29
CA LEU A 105 -4.23 15.02 9.76
C LEU A 105 -4.18 15.46 8.28
N PRO A 106 -3.10 16.15 7.85
CA PRO A 106 -2.88 16.42 6.43
C PRO A 106 -2.37 15.17 5.71
N ALA A 107 -2.49 15.13 4.38
CA ALA A 107 -2.00 14.00 3.56
C ALA A 107 -0.49 13.73 3.75
N SER A 108 0.31 14.77 4.05
CA SER A 108 1.73 14.65 4.35
C SER A 108 2.05 13.90 5.66
N ARG A 109 1.03 13.49 6.43
CA ARG A 109 1.15 12.64 7.62
C ARG A 109 0.53 11.25 7.42
N LEU A 110 0.22 10.88 6.17
CA LEU A 110 -0.28 9.56 5.80
C LEU A 110 0.79 8.81 5.02
N ALA A 111 1.11 7.59 5.43
CA ALA A 111 1.87 6.63 4.63
C ALA A 111 0.98 5.45 4.20
N LEU A 112 1.16 4.98 2.98
CA LEU A 112 0.48 3.80 2.45
C LEU A 112 1.45 2.62 2.43
N VAL A 113 1.03 1.49 3.02
CA VAL A 113 1.83 0.27 3.08
C VAL A 113 1.05 -0.85 2.40
N GLY A 114 1.50 -1.30 1.24
CA GLY A 114 0.83 -2.34 0.48
C GLY A 114 1.57 -3.67 0.51
N PHE A 115 0.82 -4.77 0.41
CA PHE A 115 1.35 -6.08 0.04
C PHE A 115 0.64 -6.62 -1.19
N SER A 116 1.39 -7.10 -2.19
CA SER A 116 0.85 -7.74 -3.40
C SER A 116 -0.18 -6.86 -4.13
N GLN A 117 -1.44 -7.28 -4.24
CA GLN A 117 -2.52 -6.46 -4.80
C GLN A 117 -2.68 -5.11 -4.07
N GLY A 118 -2.45 -5.07 -2.76
CA GLY A 118 -2.46 -3.84 -1.98
C GLY A 118 -1.34 -2.87 -2.34
N THR A 119 -0.16 -3.36 -2.77
CA THR A 119 0.90 -2.51 -3.34
C THR A 119 0.47 -1.86 -4.65
N MET A 120 -0.22 -2.60 -5.51
CA MET A 120 -0.78 -2.04 -6.75
C MET A 120 -1.75 -0.91 -6.44
N MET A 121 -2.60 -1.08 -5.41
CA MET A 121 -3.51 -0.04 -4.94
C MET A 121 -2.79 1.16 -4.31
N ALA A 122 -1.80 0.92 -3.45
CA ALA A 122 -1.01 1.96 -2.79
C ALA A 122 -0.33 2.88 -3.82
N LEU A 123 0.34 2.28 -4.81
CA LEU A 123 0.98 2.99 -5.91
C LEU A 123 -0.04 3.72 -6.78
N HIS A 124 -1.13 3.04 -7.18
CA HIS A 124 -2.11 3.65 -8.08
C HIS A 124 -2.76 4.88 -7.47
N VAL A 125 -3.25 4.77 -6.22
CA VAL A 125 -3.92 5.87 -5.51
C VAL A 125 -2.90 6.93 -5.09
N GLY A 126 -1.82 6.55 -4.40
CA GLY A 126 -0.86 7.50 -3.83
C GLY A 126 -0.22 8.45 -4.85
N LEU A 127 0.02 7.98 -6.08
CA LEU A 127 0.58 8.79 -7.17
C LEU A 127 -0.45 9.73 -7.82
N ARG A 128 -1.74 9.43 -7.69
CA ARG A 128 -2.86 10.17 -8.33
C ARG A 128 -3.57 11.13 -7.38
N ARG A 129 -3.20 11.15 -6.09
CA ARG A 129 -3.72 12.12 -5.12
C ARG A 129 -3.19 13.52 -5.40
N VAL A 130 -4.04 14.53 -5.18
CA VAL A 130 -3.68 15.95 -5.36
C VAL A 130 -2.67 16.40 -4.31
N ALA A 131 -2.90 16.05 -3.04
CA ALA A 131 -1.96 16.28 -1.97
C ALA A 131 -1.07 15.02 -1.80
N PRO A 132 0.27 15.17 -1.83
CA PRO A 132 1.16 14.03 -1.68
C PRO A 132 1.01 13.39 -0.30
N VAL A 133 0.98 12.06 -0.29
CA VAL A 133 1.17 11.27 0.93
C VAL A 133 2.61 11.41 1.41
N ALA A 134 2.87 11.11 2.69
CA ALA A 134 4.21 11.11 3.26
C ALA A 134 5.14 10.15 2.52
N GLY A 135 4.64 8.96 2.20
CA GLY A 135 5.37 7.96 1.43
C GLY A 135 4.53 6.74 1.10
N ILE A 136 5.03 5.93 0.16
CA ILE A 136 4.43 4.66 -0.25
C ILE A 136 5.47 3.55 -0.03
N LEU A 137 5.13 2.56 0.79
CA LEU A 137 5.91 1.34 0.98
C LEU A 137 5.17 0.18 0.32
N GLY A 138 5.80 -0.44 -0.68
CA GLY A 138 5.21 -1.54 -1.42
C GLY A 138 5.99 -2.83 -1.25
N PHE A 139 5.33 -3.87 -0.74
CA PHE A 139 5.87 -5.23 -0.68
C PHE A 139 5.30 -6.11 -1.80
N SER A 140 6.18 -6.86 -2.46
CA SER A 140 5.85 -7.96 -3.39
C SER A 140 4.78 -7.61 -4.43
N GLY A 141 4.85 -6.40 -5.00
CA GLY A 141 3.80 -5.84 -5.85
C GLY A 141 4.25 -5.44 -7.24
N ALA A 142 3.40 -4.69 -7.92
CA ALA A 142 3.69 -4.14 -9.25
C ALA A 142 3.02 -2.77 -9.42
N LEU A 143 3.55 -1.97 -10.34
CA LEU A 143 2.87 -0.76 -10.80
C LEU A 143 1.91 -1.13 -11.94
N ALA A 144 0.63 -0.87 -11.72
CA ALA A 144 -0.40 -1.03 -12.74
C ALA A 144 -0.60 0.27 -13.52
N ARG A 145 -1.10 0.16 -14.76
CA ARG A 145 -1.50 1.27 -15.61
C ARG A 145 -0.36 2.25 -15.91
N ILE A 146 0.84 1.71 -16.11
CA ILE A 146 2.08 2.47 -16.36
C ILE A 146 1.93 3.39 -17.58
N SER A 147 1.30 2.91 -18.65
CA SER A 147 1.13 3.66 -19.91
C SER A 147 0.33 4.95 -19.77
N HIS A 148 -0.49 5.10 -18.73
CA HIS A 148 -1.27 6.31 -18.46
C HIS A 148 -0.71 7.14 -17.30
N LEU A 149 0.31 6.66 -16.61
CA LEU A 149 0.77 7.30 -15.38
C LEU A 149 1.31 8.71 -15.66
N MET A 150 1.94 8.99 -16.80
CA MET A 150 2.43 10.34 -17.12
C MET A 150 1.32 11.39 -17.11
N ASP A 151 0.15 11.07 -17.67
CA ASP A 151 -0.99 12.00 -17.76
C ASP A 151 -1.78 12.08 -16.45
N GLU A 152 -1.77 10.98 -15.69
CA GLU A 152 -2.56 10.80 -14.47
C GLU A 152 -1.77 11.15 -13.19
N LEU A 153 -0.45 11.26 -13.24
CA LEU A 153 0.40 11.60 -12.10
C LEU A 153 0.04 12.99 -11.56
N ARG A 154 -0.17 13.06 -10.24
CA ARG A 154 -0.49 14.31 -9.52
C ARG A 154 0.49 14.60 -8.40
N ALA A 155 1.02 13.56 -7.77
CA ALA A 155 1.96 13.68 -6.67
C ALA A 155 3.21 12.80 -6.90
N ARG A 156 4.33 13.20 -6.30
CA ARG A 156 5.60 12.46 -6.33
C ARG A 156 6.08 12.16 -4.90
N PRO A 157 5.29 11.43 -4.09
CA PRO A 157 5.74 11.02 -2.77
C PRO A 157 6.97 10.10 -2.89
N PRO A 158 7.85 10.06 -1.87
CA PRO A 158 8.86 9.01 -1.78
C PRO A 158 8.23 7.63 -1.82
N VAL A 159 8.87 6.70 -2.54
CA VAL A 159 8.45 5.31 -2.67
C VAL A 159 9.59 4.38 -2.23
N GLN A 160 9.27 3.38 -1.43
CA GLN A 160 10.15 2.24 -1.15
C GLN A 160 9.47 0.97 -1.66
N LEU A 161 10.14 0.24 -2.54
CA LEU A 161 9.70 -1.08 -2.98
C LEU A 161 10.56 -2.18 -2.38
N VAL A 162 9.94 -3.29 -2.00
CA VAL A 162 10.61 -4.45 -1.39
C VAL A 162 10.05 -5.72 -2.02
N HIS A 163 10.91 -6.62 -2.48
CA HIS A 163 10.46 -7.83 -3.18
C HIS A 163 11.36 -9.04 -2.91
N GLY A 164 10.77 -10.23 -2.79
CA GLY A 164 11.51 -11.48 -2.73
C GLY A 164 12.04 -11.93 -4.11
N ASP A 165 13.29 -12.40 -4.18
CA ASP A 165 13.90 -12.88 -5.43
C ASP A 165 13.38 -14.25 -5.93
N GLN A 166 12.66 -14.99 -5.10
CA GLN A 166 12.08 -16.30 -5.39
C GLN A 166 10.54 -16.26 -5.47
N ASP A 167 9.95 -15.07 -5.68
CA ASP A 167 8.49 -14.88 -5.71
C ASP A 167 7.85 -15.58 -6.94
N PRO A 168 7.04 -16.64 -6.74
CA PRO A 168 6.42 -17.36 -7.85
C PRO A 168 5.06 -16.76 -8.27
N VAL A 169 4.55 -15.77 -7.53
CA VAL A 169 3.21 -15.18 -7.73
C VAL A 169 3.33 -13.87 -8.48
N VAL A 170 4.11 -12.93 -7.94
CA VAL A 170 4.40 -11.64 -8.57
C VAL A 170 5.91 -11.62 -8.82
N PRO A 171 6.37 -11.92 -10.04
CA PRO A 171 7.80 -12.01 -10.29
C PRO A 171 8.53 -10.69 -9.99
N ALA A 172 9.72 -10.77 -9.39
CA ALA A 172 10.51 -9.61 -8.96
C ALA A 172 10.82 -8.60 -10.10
N TRP A 173 10.86 -9.05 -11.36
CA TRP A 173 11.03 -8.14 -12.50
C TRP A 173 9.91 -7.09 -12.61
N MET A 174 8.72 -7.35 -12.08
CA MET A 174 7.62 -6.39 -12.03
C MET A 174 7.91 -5.21 -11.07
N MET A 175 8.69 -5.44 -10.00
CA MET A 175 9.21 -4.35 -9.16
C MET A 175 10.15 -3.47 -9.98
N PHE A 176 11.08 -4.06 -10.72
CA PHE A 176 12.02 -3.28 -11.54
C PHE A 176 11.33 -2.54 -12.69
N GLU A 177 10.26 -3.08 -13.29
CA GLU A 177 9.40 -2.35 -14.23
C GLU A 177 8.78 -1.12 -13.56
N ALA A 178 8.31 -1.26 -12.31
CA ALA A 178 7.78 -0.15 -11.53
C ALA A 178 8.87 0.90 -11.21
N VAL A 179 10.05 0.47 -10.76
CA VAL A 179 11.19 1.38 -10.48
C VAL A 179 11.52 2.21 -11.72
N GLY A 180 11.74 1.58 -12.86
CA GLY A 180 12.11 2.30 -14.09
C GLY A 180 11.02 3.29 -14.54
N ALA A 181 9.74 2.94 -14.40
CA ALA A 181 8.64 3.86 -14.69
C ALA A 181 8.57 5.05 -13.72
N LEU A 182 8.78 4.81 -12.43
CA LEU A 182 8.78 5.86 -11.38
C LEU A 182 9.95 6.83 -11.56
N GLU A 183 11.16 6.31 -11.83
CA GLU A 183 12.34 7.11 -12.14
C GLU A 183 12.13 7.98 -13.38
N ALA A 184 11.58 7.41 -14.46
CA ALA A 184 11.27 8.15 -15.69
C ALA A 184 10.30 9.32 -15.43
N MET A 185 9.45 9.22 -14.40
CA MET A 185 8.48 10.24 -14.01
C MET A 185 8.97 11.14 -12.86
N LYS A 186 10.24 10.97 -12.47
CA LYS A 186 10.91 11.70 -11.38
C LYS A 186 10.23 11.51 -10.02
N VAL A 187 9.57 10.38 -9.81
CA VAL A 187 9.10 9.96 -8.48
C VAL A 187 10.30 9.39 -7.72
N PRO A 188 10.66 9.91 -6.53
CA PRO A 188 11.75 9.33 -5.74
C PRO A 188 11.40 7.90 -5.38
N VAL A 189 12.23 6.94 -5.81
CA VAL A 189 12.02 5.52 -5.55
C VAL A 189 13.32 4.86 -5.12
N ASP A 190 13.26 4.19 -3.98
CA ASP A 190 14.26 3.23 -3.53
C ASP A 190 13.68 1.81 -3.64
N TRP A 191 14.55 0.81 -3.75
CA TRP A 191 14.13 -0.59 -3.83
C TRP A 191 15.05 -1.52 -3.04
N HIS A 192 14.52 -2.65 -2.59
CA HIS A 192 15.24 -3.69 -1.88
C HIS A 192 14.81 -5.09 -2.35
N VAL A 193 15.77 -6.00 -2.46
CA VAL A 193 15.50 -7.41 -2.78
C VAL A 193 15.82 -8.27 -1.57
N SER A 194 14.80 -8.93 -1.02
CA SER A 194 14.97 -9.93 0.03
C SER A 194 15.38 -11.26 -0.59
N ARG A 195 16.61 -11.69 -0.31
CA ARG A 195 17.20 -12.92 -0.87
C ARG A 195 16.51 -14.17 -0.33
N ASN A 196 16.39 -15.19 -1.18
CA ASN A 196 15.74 -16.48 -0.89
C ASN A 196 14.30 -16.33 -0.34
N THR A 197 13.62 -15.25 -0.72
CA THR A 197 12.28 -14.92 -0.22
C THR A 197 11.27 -15.11 -1.33
N GLN A 198 10.17 -15.79 -1.04
CA GLN A 198 9.06 -16.02 -1.98
C GLN A 198 8.06 -14.85 -1.92
N HIS A 199 6.77 -15.13 -2.12
CA HIS A 199 5.70 -14.13 -2.02
C HIS A 199 5.35 -13.82 -0.55
N SER A 200 6.27 -13.22 0.18
CA SER A 200 6.11 -12.87 1.60
C SER A 200 6.94 -11.63 1.98
N ILE A 201 6.77 -11.17 3.23
CA ILE A 201 7.57 -10.08 3.80
C ILE A 201 8.66 -10.70 4.68
N ALA A 202 9.91 -10.63 4.24
CA ALA A 202 11.05 -11.10 5.03
C ALA A 202 11.50 -10.06 6.08
N PRO A 203 12.20 -10.48 7.16
CA PRO A 203 12.63 -9.57 8.22
C PRO A 203 13.50 -8.41 7.75
N ASP A 204 14.43 -8.65 6.80
CA ASP A 204 15.27 -7.61 6.20
C ASP A 204 14.43 -6.60 5.42
N GLY A 205 13.44 -7.06 4.67
CA GLY A 205 12.50 -6.22 3.95
C GLY A 205 11.64 -5.38 4.89
N LEU A 206 11.16 -5.97 6.00
CA LEU A 206 10.41 -5.26 7.02
C LEU A 206 11.26 -4.17 7.69
N GLN A 207 12.53 -4.45 7.98
CA GLN A 207 13.45 -3.46 8.55
C GLN A 207 13.65 -2.27 7.61
N VAL A 208 13.92 -2.52 6.32
CA VAL A 208 14.01 -1.47 5.29
C VAL A 208 12.73 -0.64 5.24
N GLY A 209 11.57 -1.30 5.28
CA GLY A 209 10.28 -0.63 5.31
C GLY A 209 10.07 0.24 6.56
N ALA A 210 10.48 -0.25 7.73
CA ALA A 210 10.37 0.49 8.98
C ALA A 210 11.26 1.75 8.99
N ASP A 211 12.49 1.64 8.49
CA ASP A 211 13.41 2.79 8.37
C ASP A 211 12.90 3.82 7.35
N PHE A 212 12.29 3.37 6.25
CA PHE A 212 11.60 4.23 5.31
C PHE A 212 10.45 4.98 5.98
N LEU A 213 9.54 4.28 6.66
CA LEU A 213 8.38 4.90 7.32
C LEU A 213 8.80 5.91 8.38
N LYS A 214 9.81 5.58 9.19
CA LYS A 214 10.40 6.51 10.16
C LYS A 214 10.91 7.78 9.49
N ARG A 215 11.59 7.66 8.35
CA ARG A 215 12.13 8.81 7.60
C ARG A 215 11.03 9.71 7.05
N VAL A 216 9.96 9.13 6.49
CA VAL A 216 8.91 9.93 5.82
C VAL A 216 7.86 10.50 6.78
N LEU A 217 7.71 9.92 7.97
CA LEU A 217 6.75 10.38 8.99
C LEU A 217 7.38 11.18 10.15
N ALA A 218 8.70 11.39 10.14
CA ALA A 218 9.40 12.22 11.12
C ALA A 218 8.94 13.69 11.17
#